data_AF-A0A2I0WAX3-F1
#
_entry.id   AF-A0A2I0WAX3-F1
#
_cell.length_a   1.000
_cell.length_b   1.000
_cell.length_c   1.000
_cell.angle_alpha   90.00
_cell.angle_beta   90.00
_cell.angle_gamma   90.00
#
_symmetry.space_group_name_H-M   'P 1'
#
loop_
_entity.id
_entity.type
_entity.pdbx_description
1 polymer ?
#
loop_
_entity_poly.entity_id
_entity_poly.type
_entity_poly.pdbx_seq_one_letter_code
_entity_poly.pdbx_strand_id
1 'polypeptide(L)'
;MAVIGKLKTADNLMFRGIAVPLTCSLCKVYPENHNHLFFDCEFSFNILTRLLPDLNIFLLRPTLTQVFDFFEHSMIHSRLEKDFACLTVSCIIYFIWKERNFRRFSNLSNNSVKVICNISNAIRVKISKWKCKDSLLARFAGI
;
A
#
# COMPACT_ATOMS: atom_id res chain seq x y z
N MET A 1 11.50 5.14 -4.37
CA MET A 1 12.24 4.32 -3.38
C MET A 1 11.61 2.95 -3.15
N ALA A 2 10.29 2.86 -2.95
CA ALA A 2 9.60 1.57 -2.85
C ALA A 2 9.72 0.74 -4.14
N VAL A 3 9.29 1.27 -5.29
CA VAL A 3 9.35 0.52 -6.58
C VAL A 3 10.76 -0.01 -6.93
N ILE A 4 11.81 0.71 -6.56
CA ILE A 4 13.21 0.30 -6.80
C ILE A 4 13.80 -0.63 -5.72
N GLY A 5 13.00 -1.06 -4.73
CA GLY A 5 13.42 -2.01 -3.69
C GLY A 5 14.48 -1.48 -2.70
N LYS A 6 14.72 -0.17 -2.63
CA LYS A 6 15.79 0.43 -1.80
C LYS A 6 15.36 0.87 -0.41
N LEU A 7 14.23 0.37 0.09
CA LEU A 7 13.75 0.68 1.43
C LEU A 7 14.53 -0.12 2.50
N LYS A 8 14.60 0.41 3.73
CA LYS A 8 15.31 -0.21 4.87
C LYS A 8 14.49 -1.34 5.52
N THR A 9 14.08 -2.29 4.70
CA THR A 9 13.42 -3.54 5.11
C THR A 9 14.42 -4.45 5.83
N ALA A 10 13.92 -5.40 6.62
CA ALA A 10 14.78 -6.24 7.45
C ALA A 10 15.81 -7.04 6.65
N ASP A 11 15.39 -7.62 5.52
CA ASP A 11 16.26 -8.25 4.52
C ASP A 11 17.39 -7.33 4.04
N ASN A 12 17.06 -6.11 3.62
CA ASN A 12 18.03 -5.12 3.12
C ASN A 12 18.99 -4.62 4.21
N LEU A 13 18.54 -4.55 5.46
CA LEU A 13 19.40 -4.20 6.59
C LEU A 13 20.34 -5.35 6.97
N MET A 14 19.82 -6.57 6.99
CA MET A 14 20.62 -7.78 7.24
C MET A 14 21.69 -7.99 6.17
N PHE A 15 21.36 -7.78 4.88
CA PHE A 15 22.33 -7.82 3.79
C PHE A 15 23.48 -6.80 3.98
N ARG A 16 23.23 -5.70 4.70
CA ARG A 16 24.24 -4.68 5.04
C ARG A 16 24.95 -4.96 6.38
N GLY A 17 24.75 -6.13 6.98
CA GLY A 17 25.35 -6.51 8.27
C GLY A 17 24.69 -5.87 9.49
N ILE A 18 23.51 -5.24 9.35
CA ILE A 18 22.78 -4.62 10.46
C ILE A 18 21.76 -5.64 10.99
N ALA A 19 22.01 -6.15 12.20
CA ALA A 19 21.12 -7.09 12.86
C ALA A 19 19.80 -6.43 13.26
N VAL A 20 18.69 -6.98 12.75
CA VAL A 20 17.32 -6.54 13.08
C VAL A 20 16.39 -7.75 13.15
N PRO A 21 15.26 -7.68 13.89
CA PRO A 21 14.25 -8.74 13.86
C PRO A 21 13.75 -8.99 12.44
N LEU A 22 13.89 -10.22 11.96
CA LEU A 22 13.54 -10.60 10.59
C LEU A 22 12.03 -10.74 10.41
N THR A 23 11.28 -11.06 11.46
CA THR A 23 9.82 -11.18 11.38
C THR A 23 9.16 -9.85 11.02
N CYS A 24 8.18 -9.89 10.13
CA CYS A 24 7.40 -8.73 9.73
C CYS A 24 6.63 -8.13 10.91
N SER A 25 6.78 -6.84 11.16
CA SER A 25 6.08 -6.16 12.27
C SER A 25 4.58 -5.98 12.01
N LEU A 26 4.12 -6.19 10.78
CA LEU A 26 2.72 -6.05 10.40
C LEU A 26 1.91 -7.32 10.69
N CYS A 27 2.29 -8.46 10.10
CA CYS A 27 1.61 -9.75 10.30
C CYS A 27 2.17 -10.57 11.47
N LYS A 28 3.43 -10.38 11.85
CA LYS A 28 4.16 -11.18 12.85
C LYS A 28 4.30 -12.68 12.53
N VAL A 29 4.02 -13.10 11.29
CA VAL A 29 4.07 -14.51 10.87
C VAL A 29 5.28 -14.81 10.00
N TYR A 30 5.50 -14.00 8.95
CA TYR A 30 6.52 -14.25 7.92
C TYR A 30 7.72 -13.31 8.04
N PRO A 31 8.88 -13.65 7.45
CA PRO A 31 10.00 -12.74 7.35
C PRO A 31 9.67 -11.49 6.53
N GLU A 32 10.17 -10.34 6.97
CA GLU A 32 10.02 -9.05 6.32
C GLU A 32 11.01 -8.93 5.17
N ASN A 33 10.48 -8.93 3.96
CA ASN A 33 11.18 -8.51 2.76
C ASN A 33 10.32 -7.49 1.98
N HIS A 34 10.88 -6.93 0.92
CA HIS A 34 10.19 -5.92 0.13
C HIS A 34 8.84 -6.40 -0.43
N ASN A 35 8.78 -7.60 -1.02
CA ASN A 35 7.57 -8.15 -1.61
C ASN A 35 6.51 -8.48 -0.56
N HIS A 36 6.94 -9.09 0.55
CA HIS A 36 6.08 -9.35 1.70
C HIS A 36 5.49 -8.05 2.23
N LEU A 37 6.30 -7.01 2.43
CA LEU A 37 5.80 -5.73 2.94
C LEU A 37 4.74 -5.11 2.02
N PHE A 38 4.98 -5.13 0.71
CA PHE A 38 4.08 -4.54 -0.29
C PHE A 38 3.27 -5.63 -1.02
N PHE A 39 2.24 -6.09 -0.31
CA PHE A 39 1.06 -6.84 -0.78
C PHE A 39 1.10 -8.37 -0.69
N ASP A 40 2.23 -8.98 -0.35
CA ASP A 40 2.21 -10.40 0.05
C ASP A 40 1.92 -10.59 1.55
N CYS A 41 2.06 -9.56 2.38
CA CYS A 41 1.59 -9.55 3.77
C CYS A 41 0.07 -9.39 3.84
N GLU A 42 -0.61 -10.22 4.62
CA GLU A 42 -2.07 -10.17 4.79
C GLU A 42 -2.56 -8.78 5.23
N PHE A 43 -1.81 -8.13 6.13
CA PHE A 43 -2.15 -6.78 6.59
C PHE A 43 -2.10 -5.75 5.46
N SER A 44 -1.06 -5.75 4.63
CA SER A 44 -0.95 -4.78 3.53
C SER A 44 -1.89 -5.12 2.37
N PHE A 45 -2.11 -6.41 2.10
CA PHE A 45 -3.05 -6.86 1.09
C PHE A 45 -4.50 -6.50 1.44
N ASN A 46 -4.90 -6.64 2.70
CA ASN A 46 -6.22 -6.21 3.17
C ASN A 46 -6.46 -4.70 2.98
N ILE A 47 -5.44 -3.88 3.25
CA ILE A 47 -5.50 -2.43 3.02
C ILE A 47 -5.64 -2.14 1.51
N LEU A 48 -4.84 -2.80 0.68
CA LEU A 48 -4.84 -2.63 -0.77
C LEU A 48 -6.22 -2.94 -1.37
N THR A 49 -6.73 -4.14 -1.13
CA THR A 49 -7.99 -4.63 -1.69
C THR A 49 -9.21 -3.89 -1.14
N ARG A 50 -9.12 -3.35 0.09
CA ARG A 50 -10.19 -2.53 0.65
C ARG A 50 -10.29 -1.17 -0.04
N LEU A 51 -9.17 -0.53 -0.36
CA LEU A 51 -9.12 0.80 -0.99
C LEU A 51 -9.23 0.73 -2.52
N LEU A 52 -8.77 -0.36 -3.12
CA LEU A 52 -8.80 -0.62 -4.57
C LEU A 52 -9.39 -2.01 -4.85
N PRO A 53 -10.72 -2.16 -4.81
CA PRO A 53 -11.39 -3.45 -4.99
C PRO A 53 -11.13 -4.11 -6.34
N ASP A 54 -10.82 -3.33 -7.37
CA ASP A 54 -10.48 -3.81 -8.72
C ASP A 54 -9.29 -4.79 -8.72
N LEU A 55 -8.42 -4.72 -7.70
CA LEU A 55 -7.28 -5.62 -7.55
C LEU A 55 -7.67 -7.01 -6.98
N ASN A 56 -8.93 -7.25 -6.62
CA ASN A 56 -9.39 -8.58 -6.22
C ASN A 56 -9.52 -9.55 -7.41
N ILE A 57 -9.38 -9.07 -8.64
CA ILE A 57 -9.41 -9.95 -9.83
C ILE A 57 -8.16 -10.85 -9.93
N PHE A 58 -7.09 -10.50 -9.22
CA PHE A 58 -5.86 -11.27 -9.26
C PHE A 58 -6.04 -12.60 -8.54
N LEU A 59 -5.70 -13.71 -9.22
CA LEU A 59 -5.72 -15.05 -8.62
C LEU A 59 -4.69 -15.21 -7.49
N LEU A 60 -3.58 -14.48 -7.56
CA LEU A 60 -2.49 -14.47 -6.59
C LEU A 60 -2.23 -13.05 -6.12
N ARG A 61 -1.64 -12.88 -4.93
CA ARG A 61 -1.28 -11.55 -4.41
C ARG A 61 -0.32 -10.85 -5.39
N PRO A 62 -0.68 -9.67 -5.92
CA PRO A 62 0.13 -9.00 -6.92
C PRO A 62 1.36 -8.36 -6.28
N THR A 63 2.46 -8.28 -7.03
CA THR A 63 3.62 -7.49 -6.62
C THR A 63 3.32 -6.00 -6.75
N LEU A 64 4.15 -5.17 -6.10
CA LEU A 64 4.07 -3.72 -6.22
C LEU A 64 4.08 -3.24 -7.69
N THR A 65 4.92 -3.84 -8.54
CA THR A 65 5.01 -3.47 -9.96
C THR A 65 3.76 -3.89 -10.73
N GLN A 66 3.27 -5.12 -10.50
CA GLN A 66 2.05 -5.62 -11.14
C GLN A 66 0.82 -4.75 -10.85
N VAL A 67 0.73 -4.15 -9.65
CA VAL A 67 -0.34 -3.21 -9.32
C VAL A 67 -0.28 -1.94 -10.18
N PHE A 68 0.92 -1.38 -10.40
CA PHE A 68 1.06 -0.21 -11.28
C PHE A 68 0.78 -0.57 -12.75
N ASP A 69 1.34 -1.68 -13.22
CA ASP A 69 1.16 -2.17 -14.60
C ASP A 69 -0.33 -2.41 -14.91
N PHE A 70 -1.09 -2.93 -13.94
CA PHE A 70 -2.53 -3.16 -14.06
C PHE A 70 -3.30 -1.88 -14.40
N PHE A 71 -3.08 -0.79 -13.66
CA PHE A 71 -3.77 0.47 -13.92
C PHE A 71 -3.26 1.16 -15.17
N GLU A 72 -1.96 1.07 -15.46
CA GLU A 72 -1.37 1.67 -16.66
C GLU A 72 -1.96 1.07 -17.93
N HIS A 73 -2.03 -0.27 -18.01
CA HIS A 73 -2.50 -1.00 -19.19
C HIS A 73 -4.02 -1.22 -19.26
N SER A 74 -4.77 -0.84 -18.22
CA SER A 74 -6.23 -0.96 -18.25
C SER A 74 -6.85 -0.06 -19.31
N MET A 75 -7.69 -0.64 -20.17
CA MET A 75 -8.49 0.09 -21.17
C MET A 75 -9.82 0.58 -20.60
N ILE A 76 -10.17 0.15 -19.38
CA ILE A 76 -11.45 0.44 -18.72
C ILE A 76 -11.38 1.76 -17.93
N HIS A 77 -10.17 2.18 -17.55
CA HIS A 77 -9.95 3.38 -16.75
C HIS A 77 -9.59 4.58 -17.63
N SER A 78 -10.28 5.70 -17.39
CA SER A 78 -9.90 7.01 -17.90
C SER A 78 -8.57 7.48 -17.32
N ARG A 79 -7.94 8.46 -17.96
CA ARG A 79 -6.66 9.03 -17.47
C ARG A 79 -6.75 9.51 -16.02
N LEU A 80 -7.85 10.18 -15.65
CA LEU A 80 -8.07 10.66 -14.28
C LEU A 80 -8.20 9.52 -13.26
N GLU A 81 -8.83 8.41 -13.64
CA GLU A 81 -8.95 7.23 -12.78
C GLU A 81 -7.62 6.52 -12.61
N LYS A 82 -6.78 6.46 -13.66
CA LYS A 82 -5.41 5.95 -13.57
C LYS A 82 -4.55 6.81 -12.65
N ASP A 83 -4.63 8.13 -12.79
CA ASP A 83 -3.93 9.08 -11.92
C ASP A 83 -4.39 8.94 -10.46
N PHE A 84 -5.70 8.75 -10.25
CA PHE A 84 -6.28 8.51 -8.93
C PHE A 84 -5.83 7.18 -8.31
N ALA A 85 -5.80 6.10 -9.09
CA ALA A 85 -5.31 4.80 -8.64
C ALA A 85 -3.82 4.88 -8.28
N CYS A 86 -3.00 5.51 -9.11
CA CYS A 86 -1.58 5.73 -8.82
C CYS A 86 -1.36 6.54 -7.53
N LEU A 87 -2.15 7.59 -7.32
CA LEU A 87 -2.16 8.36 -6.07
C LEU A 87 -2.53 7.49 -4.86
N THR A 88 -3.58 6.68 -5.01
CA THR A 88 -4.08 5.78 -3.95
C THR A 88 -3.03 4.74 -3.57
N VAL A 89 -2.43 4.07 -4.56
CA VAL A 89 -1.33 3.11 -4.34
C VAL A 89 -0.13 3.80 -3.67
N SER A 90 0.21 5.01 -4.10
CA SER A 90 1.30 5.80 -3.47
C SER A 90 1.02 6.12 -2.01
N CYS A 91 -0.22 6.48 -1.67
CA CYS A 91 -0.64 6.69 -0.29
C CYS A 91 -0.57 5.40 0.52
N ILE A 92 -1.04 4.27 -0.03
CA ILE A 92 -0.98 2.95 0.61
C ILE A 92 0.47 2.58 0.95
N ILE A 93 1.39 2.68 -0.01
CA ILE A 93 2.83 2.41 0.19
C ILE A 93 3.38 3.25 1.35
N TYR A 94 3.10 4.55 1.35
CA TYR A 94 3.58 5.46 2.38
C TYR A 94 3.05 5.09 3.78
N PHE A 95 1.74 4.85 3.90
CA PHE A 95 1.13 4.56 5.20
C PHE A 95 1.48 3.15 5.72
N ILE A 96 1.66 2.16 4.85
CA ILE A 96 2.21 0.85 5.23
C ILE A 96 3.63 1.03 5.78
N TRP A 97 4.48 1.77 5.06
CA TRP A 97 5.85 2.03 5.51
C TRP A 97 5.89 2.77 6.85
N LYS A 98 5.02 3.78 7.00
CA LYS A 98 4.86 4.55 8.24
C LYS A 98 4.43 3.65 9.40
N GLU A 99 3.40 2.83 9.21
CA GLU A 99 2.88 1.92 10.23
C GLU A 99 3.93 0.86 10.62
N ARG A 100 4.63 0.28 9.64
CA ARG A 100 5.74 -0.66 9.88
C ARG A 100 6.80 -0.05 10.79
N ASN A 101 7.21 1.20 10.52
CA ASN A 101 8.21 1.90 11.32
C ASN A 101 7.68 2.23 12.72
N PHE A 102 6.43 2.68 12.83
CA PHE A 102 5.80 2.98 14.11
C PHE A 102 5.75 1.74 15.01
N ARG A 103 5.39 0.58 14.46
CA ARG A 103 5.41 -0.69 15.20
C ARG A 103 6.80 -1.12 15.63
N ARG A 104 7.83 -0.89 14.81
CA ARG A 104 9.21 -1.28 15.13
C ARG A 104 9.89 -0.39 16.16
N PHE A 105 9.62 0.91 16.15
CA PHE A 105 10.36 1.88 16.95
C PHE A 105 9.55 2.49 18.10
N SER A 106 8.23 2.33 18.10
CA SER A 106 7.36 2.92 19.12
C SER A 106 6.51 1.89 19.87
N ASN A 107 6.59 0.59 19.52
CA ASN A 107 5.81 -0.51 20.12
C ASN A 107 4.27 -0.31 20.15
N LEU A 108 3.77 0.69 19.42
CA LEU A 108 2.36 0.97 19.25
C LEU A 108 1.92 0.44 17.89
N SER A 109 0.71 -0.11 17.83
CA SER A 109 0.16 -0.67 16.60
C SER A 109 -1.26 -0.19 16.37
N ASN A 110 -1.52 0.30 15.17
CA ASN A 110 -2.88 0.58 14.71
C ASN A 110 -3.43 -0.64 14.00
N ASN A 111 -4.73 -0.92 14.16
CA ASN A 111 -5.40 -1.93 13.35
C ASN A 111 -5.50 -1.47 11.87
N SER A 112 -5.78 -2.41 10.97
CA SER A 112 -5.87 -2.13 9.53
C SER A 112 -6.94 -1.08 9.22
N VAL A 113 -8.09 -1.13 9.90
CA VAL A 113 -9.21 -0.19 9.73
C VAL A 113 -8.78 1.26 9.99
N LYS A 114 -8.01 1.51 11.05
CA LYS A 114 -7.50 2.84 11.38
C LYS A 114 -6.49 3.33 10.34
N VAL A 115 -5.64 2.43 9.84
CA VAL A 115 -4.68 2.78 8.76
C VAL A 115 -5.44 3.11 7.47
N ILE A 116 -6.47 2.33 7.12
CA ILE A 116 -7.36 2.60 5.96
C ILE A 116 -8.01 3.98 6.12
N CYS A 117 -8.59 4.28 7.28
CA CYS A 117 -9.20 5.59 7.54
C CYS A 117 -8.20 6.75 7.38
N ASN A 118 -6.96 6.57 7.85
CA ASN A 118 -5.90 7.57 7.68
C ASN A 118 -5.53 7.77 6.20
N ILE A 119 -5.46 6.69 5.43
CA ILE A 119 -5.20 6.72 3.98
C ILE A 119 -6.34 7.43 3.27
N SER A 120 -7.59 7.05 3.54
CA SER A 120 -8.80 7.68 2.99
C SER A 120 -8.83 9.18 3.22
N ASN A 121 -8.57 9.61 4.46
CA ASN A 121 -8.52 11.03 4.79
C ASN A 121 -7.42 11.76 4.01
N ALA A 122 -6.22 11.16 3.91
CA ALA A 122 -5.13 11.73 3.13
C ALA A 122 -5.46 11.84 1.63
N ILE A 123 -6.15 10.85 1.06
CA ILE A 123 -6.60 10.87 -0.33
C ILE A 123 -7.62 12.00 -0.53
N ARG A 124 -8.66 12.10 0.32
CA ARG A 124 -9.69 13.16 0.24
C ARG A 124 -9.08 14.56 0.28
N VAL A 125 -8.10 14.79 1.14
CA VAL A 125 -7.37 16.07 1.20
C VAL A 125 -6.59 16.33 -0.09
N LYS A 126 -5.89 15.33 -0.63
CA LYS A 126 -5.07 15.47 -1.84
C LYS A 126 -5.89 15.70 -3.11
N ILE A 127 -7.06 15.07 -3.22
CA ILE A 127 -7.96 15.23 -4.37
C ILE A 127 -8.94 16.40 -4.22
N SER A 128 -8.88 17.16 -3.13
CA SER A 128 -9.86 18.22 -2.82
C SER A 128 -10.06 19.24 -3.94
N LYS A 129 -9.01 19.48 -4.74
CA LYS A 129 -9.00 20.40 -5.89
C LYS A 129 -9.21 19.72 -7.26
N TRP A 130 -9.37 18.40 -7.28
CA TRP A 130 -9.56 17.66 -8.54
C TRP A 130 -10.98 17.84 -9.05
N LYS A 131 -11.14 17.92 -10.37
CA LYS A 131 -12.44 17.86 -11.03
C LYS A 131 -13.03 16.44 -10.84
N CYS A 132 -14.35 16.32 -10.69
CA CYS A 132 -15.06 15.04 -10.57
C CYS A 132 -14.65 14.14 -9.38
N LYS A 133 -14.15 14.71 -8.28
CA LYS A 133 -13.72 13.95 -7.09
C LYS A 133 -14.80 13.01 -6.53
N ASP A 134 -16.07 13.44 -6.56
CA ASP A 134 -17.17 12.65 -5.98
C ASP A 134 -17.45 11.40 -6.82
N SER A 135 -17.32 11.50 -8.15
CA SER A 135 -17.39 10.35 -9.05
C SER A 135 -16.22 9.38 -8.86
N LEU A 136 -15.02 9.89 -8.58
CA LEU A 136 -13.85 9.05 -8.31
C LEU A 136 -14.04 8.30 -6.98
N LEU A 137 -14.45 8.99 -5.92
CA LEU A 137 -14.71 8.36 -4.62
C LEU A 137 -15.85 7.33 -4.70
N ALA A 138 -16.91 7.61 -5.46
CA ALA A 138 -18.00 6.67 -5.66
C ALA A 138 -17.56 5.41 -6.41
N ARG A 139 -16.70 5.53 -7.43
CA ARG A 139 -16.18 4.38 -8.18
C ARG A 139 -15.21 3.54 -7.37
N PHE A 140 -14.37 4.17 -6.55
CA PHE A 140 -13.45 3.51 -5.64
C PHE A 140 -14.02 3.51 -4.21
N ALA A 141 -15.22 2.93 -4.04
CA ALA A 141 -16.07 2.95 -2.84
C ALA A 141 -15.44 2.43 -1.52
N GLY A 142 -14.14 2.10 -1.55
CA GLY A 142 -13.31 1.79 -0.39
C GLY A 142 -12.75 3.00 0.35
N ILE A 143 -12.94 4.23 -0.17
CA ILE A 143 -12.22 5.44 0.27
C ILE A 143 -13.10 6.42 1.05
#